data_AF-A0A4R8EGU1-F1
#
_entry.id   AF-A0A4R8EGU1-F1
#
_cell.length_a   1.000
_cell.length_b   1.000
_cell.length_c   1.000
_cell.angle_alpha   90.00
_cell.angle_beta   90.00
_cell.angle_gamma   90.00
#
_symmetry.space_group_name_H-M   'P 1'
#
loop_
_entity.id
_entity.type
_entity.pdbx_description
1 polymer ?
#
loop_
_entity_poly.entity_id
_entity_poly.type
_entity_poly.pdbx_seq_one_letter_code
_entity_poly.pdbx_strand_id
1 'polypeptide(L)'
;MNIKLLDKIMNKGQFIRPILNYVVHYLESDRSDKNKSIVNYINVLKLKWDVKYDEALEIINEEIKGLKKGGLYYLFLDQKIHILNRIKQKEGVKKVFDELKDNFDNIPVYVRGLVVETLKNIHELYYEPDENMEKIRYWSENYEQNPVDKGFILLSRARGKKNEERYEEAVCLNVEAFKVLKTIPHPSGMVQALNNISWWLKDTNKEKALTFTFPLGFYLGYYFDDDNFKVFNSIDTIFQVQKDNNDPLVYESVFIFSKCLSQLNKAEGESIKNTFKDIINQLKYFVFNLDNNQHRSTPKLRAFIRKEIGKEKIPIDSMNVSERTLKEFLSAKTKYIQPSTLRNILEALEFEITTSTPICIIKELKKKDIDKKFEINLEKFKNLPKERQVSEFFTSYLVHHYKEEINLKKIIKEIQDDSLIEQRCDYYKKELINSIFERNPKIDFNSLLTNVQEPKIYTNKNITFNEHPFYLGRKDVVKKFMKDLNKKNLKEFIENYVSLDTRQKKTIEKFMMNYGRYYDLRDIPKEITPKVPKEIDPFVKKYTLRRKPSAISFYVFEGKEREEFIKIIDNF
;
A
#
# COMPACT_ATOMS: atom_id res chain seq x y z
N MET A 1 30.46 -12.46 -8.04
CA MET A 1 30.00 -11.07 -8.23
C MET A 1 30.87 -10.09 -7.42
N ASN A 2 31.12 -8.86 -7.88
CA ASN A 2 31.85 -7.84 -7.11
C ASN A 2 30.93 -7.19 -6.05
N ILE A 3 31.38 -7.07 -4.80
CA ILE A 3 30.62 -6.42 -3.70
C ILE A 3 30.27 -4.96 -4.04
N LYS A 4 31.15 -4.23 -4.75
CA LYS A 4 30.85 -2.85 -5.20
C LYS A 4 29.68 -2.80 -6.19
N LEU A 5 29.48 -3.86 -6.96
CA LEU A 5 28.34 -3.96 -7.87
C LEU A 5 27.07 -4.26 -7.07
N LEU A 6 27.13 -5.18 -6.10
CA LEU A 6 26.03 -5.47 -5.17
C LEU A 6 25.56 -4.20 -4.43
N ASP A 7 26.50 -3.45 -3.86
CA ASP A 7 26.26 -2.20 -3.15
C ASP A 7 25.47 -1.17 -3.98
N LYS A 8 25.91 -0.90 -5.22
CA LYS A 8 25.20 -0.01 -6.16
C LYS A 8 23.76 -0.42 -6.45
N ILE A 9 23.44 -1.70 -6.36
CA ILE A 9 22.12 -2.26 -6.64
C ILE A 9 21.21 -2.14 -5.42
N MET A 10 21.75 -2.38 -4.23
CA MET A 10 21.01 -2.34 -2.96
C MET A 10 20.44 -0.97 -2.62
N ASN A 11 20.96 0.09 -3.25
CA ASN A 11 20.49 1.47 -3.17
C ASN A 11 18.99 1.69 -3.51
N LYS A 12 18.24 0.67 -3.93
CA LYS A 12 16.77 0.74 -4.16
C LYS A 12 15.97 -0.09 -3.14
N GLY A 13 16.64 -0.71 -2.16
CA GLY A 13 16.05 -1.55 -1.13
C GLY A 13 15.25 -2.71 -1.71
N GLN A 14 14.12 -3.06 -1.08
CA GLN A 14 13.25 -4.15 -1.51
C GLN A 14 12.76 -4.05 -2.96
N PHE A 15 12.74 -2.85 -3.56
CA PHE A 15 12.34 -2.68 -4.95
C PHE A 15 13.26 -3.39 -5.93
N ILE A 16 14.49 -3.73 -5.51
CA ILE A 16 15.42 -4.46 -6.37
C ILE A 16 15.35 -5.98 -6.23
N ARG A 17 14.44 -6.51 -5.42
CA ARG A 17 14.28 -7.97 -5.20
C ARG A 17 14.26 -8.78 -6.49
N PRO A 18 13.52 -8.42 -7.56
CA PRO A 18 13.51 -9.24 -8.77
C PRO A 18 14.87 -9.31 -9.47
N ILE A 19 15.67 -8.25 -9.40
CA ILE A 19 17.02 -8.25 -9.98
C ILE A 19 17.95 -9.11 -9.13
N LEU A 20 17.79 -9.09 -7.80
CA LEU A 20 18.52 -10.02 -6.93
C LEU A 20 18.13 -11.47 -7.18
N ASN A 21 16.86 -11.76 -7.45
CA ASN A 21 16.39 -13.09 -7.82
C ASN A 21 17.00 -13.56 -9.14
N TYR A 22 17.14 -12.66 -10.12
CA TYR A 22 17.86 -12.94 -11.36
C TYR A 22 19.35 -13.21 -11.10
N VAL A 23 20.00 -12.38 -10.28
CA VAL A 23 21.42 -12.51 -9.93
C VAL A 23 21.68 -13.83 -9.20
N VAL A 24 20.88 -14.19 -8.20
CA VAL A 24 21.02 -15.45 -7.46
C VAL A 24 20.89 -16.64 -8.41
N HIS A 25 19.86 -16.64 -9.26
CA HIS A 25 19.65 -17.69 -10.26
C HIS A 25 20.88 -17.88 -11.17
N TYR A 26 21.55 -16.78 -11.56
CA TYR A 26 22.78 -16.84 -12.34
C TYR A 26 23.99 -17.32 -11.51
N LEU A 27 24.19 -16.78 -10.30
CA LEU A 27 25.34 -17.11 -9.45
C LEU A 27 25.32 -18.56 -8.93
N GLU A 28 24.14 -19.13 -8.73
CA GLU A 28 23.99 -20.54 -8.38
C GLU A 28 24.33 -21.46 -9.55
N SER A 29 24.11 -20.98 -10.78
CA SER A 29 24.47 -21.70 -12.01
C SER A 29 25.95 -21.57 -12.38
N ASP A 30 26.59 -20.45 -12.04
CA ASP A 30 27.99 -20.12 -12.36
C ASP A 30 28.88 -20.14 -11.11
N ARG A 31 29.37 -21.35 -10.76
CA ARG A 31 30.30 -21.65 -9.64
C ARG A 31 29.71 -21.36 -8.25
N SER A 32 28.82 -22.25 -7.80
CA SER A 32 28.13 -22.22 -6.50
C SER A 32 29.02 -21.84 -5.31
N ASP A 33 30.22 -22.44 -5.21
CA ASP A 33 31.03 -22.35 -3.99
C ASP A 33 31.70 -20.98 -3.81
N LYS A 34 32.05 -20.31 -4.92
CA LYS A 34 32.75 -19.01 -4.87
C LYS A 34 31.82 -17.83 -4.55
N ASN A 35 30.51 -17.99 -4.77
CA ASN A 35 29.53 -16.92 -4.56
C ASN A 35 28.64 -17.16 -3.32
N LYS A 36 28.85 -18.26 -2.59
CA LYS A 36 28.00 -18.69 -1.47
C LYS A 36 27.69 -17.58 -0.47
N SER A 37 28.70 -16.87 0.06
CA SER A 37 28.47 -15.81 1.04
C SER A 37 27.67 -14.61 0.49
N ILE A 38 27.82 -14.31 -0.80
CA ILE A 38 27.04 -13.24 -1.46
C ILE A 38 25.58 -13.69 -1.64
N VAL A 39 25.35 -14.94 -2.04
CA VAL A 39 24.01 -15.52 -2.15
C VAL A 39 23.34 -15.55 -0.78
N ASN A 40 24.06 -15.96 0.25
CA ASN A 40 23.57 -15.97 1.64
C ASN A 40 23.22 -14.57 2.13
N TYR A 41 24.02 -13.56 1.79
CA TYR A 41 23.68 -12.17 2.09
C TYR A 41 22.40 -11.71 1.38
N ILE A 42 22.22 -12.04 0.10
CA ILE A 42 20.97 -11.76 -0.63
C ILE A 42 19.78 -12.47 0.02
N ASN A 43 19.95 -13.73 0.44
CA ASN A 43 18.91 -14.49 1.13
C ASN A 43 18.55 -13.86 2.47
N VAL A 44 19.52 -13.35 3.24
CA VAL A 44 19.27 -12.57 4.46
C VAL A 44 18.41 -11.34 4.19
N LEU A 45 18.68 -10.60 3.10
CA LEU A 45 17.85 -9.44 2.73
C LEU A 45 16.41 -9.86 2.42
N LYS A 46 16.22 -10.96 1.67
CA LYS A 46 14.90 -11.50 1.32
C LYS A 46 14.14 -11.95 2.57
N LEU A 47 14.76 -12.73 3.44
CA LEU A 47 14.17 -13.17 4.71
C LEU A 47 13.78 -11.98 5.60
N LYS A 48 14.64 -10.95 5.68
CA LYS A 48 14.32 -9.70 6.39
C LYS A 48 13.09 -8.99 5.79
N TRP A 49 12.96 -8.95 4.47
CA TRP A 49 11.78 -8.37 3.81
C TRP A 49 10.51 -9.19 4.00
N ASP A 50 10.66 -10.50 4.16
CA ASP A 50 9.58 -11.45 4.44
C ASP A 50 9.30 -11.59 5.95
N VAL A 51 9.94 -10.76 6.79
CA VAL A 51 9.76 -10.72 8.25
C VAL A 51 10.18 -12.05 8.94
N LYS A 52 11.04 -12.84 8.27
CA LYS A 52 11.63 -14.08 8.78
C LYS A 52 12.95 -13.81 9.49
N TYR A 53 12.85 -13.09 10.60
CA TYR A 53 14.00 -12.55 11.32
C TYR A 53 14.91 -13.62 11.94
N ASP A 54 14.34 -14.68 12.49
CA ASP A 54 15.11 -15.75 13.14
C ASP A 54 15.96 -16.52 12.12
N GLU A 55 15.34 -16.96 11.01
CA GLU A 55 16.04 -17.61 9.88
C GLU A 55 17.17 -16.71 9.33
N ALA A 56 16.92 -15.40 9.22
CA ALA A 56 17.93 -14.46 8.77
C ALA A 56 19.12 -14.35 9.76
N LEU A 57 18.85 -14.33 11.07
CA LEU A 57 19.89 -14.26 12.10
C LEU A 57 20.75 -15.52 12.14
N GLU A 58 20.17 -16.70 11.93
CA GLU A 58 20.92 -17.96 11.83
C GLU A 58 21.98 -17.88 10.73
N ILE A 59 21.57 -17.49 9.51
CA ILE A 59 22.49 -17.33 8.38
C ILE A 59 23.58 -16.30 8.69
N ILE A 60 23.19 -15.13 9.23
CA ILE A 60 24.14 -14.07 9.60
C ILE A 60 25.19 -14.60 10.59
N ASN A 61 24.76 -15.30 11.64
CA ASN A 61 25.65 -15.76 12.70
C ASN A 61 26.64 -16.81 12.21
N GLU A 62 26.22 -17.69 11.29
CA GLU A 62 27.15 -18.66 10.69
C GLU A 62 28.13 -18.01 9.71
N GLU A 63 27.68 -17.10 8.84
CA GLU A 63 28.56 -16.43 7.87
C GLU A 63 29.62 -15.57 8.57
N ILE A 64 29.24 -14.82 9.61
CA ILE A 64 30.17 -13.92 10.33
C ILE A 64 31.35 -14.68 10.96
N LYS A 65 31.19 -15.94 11.38
CA LYS A 65 32.28 -16.76 11.97
C LYS A 65 33.42 -17.02 10.98
N GLY A 66 33.11 -17.17 9.70
CA GLY A 66 34.07 -17.53 8.65
C GLY A 66 34.57 -16.34 7.80
N LEU A 67 33.92 -15.18 7.90
CA LEU A 67 34.25 -14.02 7.08
C LEU A 67 35.38 -13.18 7.69
N LYS A 68 36.31 -12.73 6.83
CA LYS A 68 37.27 -11.68 7.19
C LYS A 68 36.52 -10.36 7.40
N LYS A 69 37.00 -9.52 8.33
CA LYS A 69 36.52 -8.15 8.57
C LYS A 69 36.73 -7.25 7.35
N GLY A 70 35.82 -7.33 6.39
CA GLY A 70 35.78 -6.57 5.15
C GLY A 70 34.35 -6.18 4.79
N GLY A 71 34.10 -5.77 3.55
CA GLY A 71 32.81 -5.18 3.15
C GLY A 71 31.61 -6.08 3.45
N LEU A 72 31.67 -7.36 3.09
CA LEU A 72 30.56 -8.30 3.30
C LEU A 72 30.28 -8.56 4.79
N TYR A 73 31.32 -8.61 5.63
CA TYR A 73 31.20 -8.76 7.07
C TYR A 73 30.41 -7.58 7.67
N TYR A 74 30.77 -6.35 7.31
CA TYR A 74 30.07 -5.16 7.80
C TYR A 74 28.65 -5.02 7.24
N LEU A 75 28.41 -5.47 6.00
CA LEU A 75 27.05 -5.54 5.46
C LEU A 75 26.17 -6.53 6.26
N PHE A 76 26.71 -7.67 6.68
CA PHE A 76 25.98 -8.60 7.56
C PHE A 76 25.71 -8.00 8.93
N LEU A 77 26.68 -7.32 9.54
CA LEU A 77 26.48 -6.61 10.82
C LEU A 77 25.41 -5.51 10.70
N ASP A 78 25.40 -4.75 9.60
CA ASP A 78 24.36 -3.78 9.31
C ASP A 78 22.97 -4.43 9.28
N GLN A 79 22.81 -5.55 8.56
CA GLN A 79 21.52 -6.24 8.56
C GLN A 79 21.18 -6.83 9.94
N LYS A 80 22.18 -7.34 10.67
CA LYS A 80 22.03 -7.93 12.00
C LYS A 80 21.42 -6.93 12.97
N ILE A 81 21.98 -5.72 13.09
CA ILE A 81 21.49 -4.72 14.06
C ILE A 81 20.04 -4.31 13.75
N HIS A 82 19.68 -4.17 12.47
CA HIS A 82 18.29 -3.91 12.07
C HIS A 82 17.35 -5.02 12.49
N ILE A 83 17.74 -6.28 12.30
CA ILE A 83 16.92 -7.44 12.67
C ILE A 83 16.77 -7.55 14.19
N LEU A 84 17.89 -7.44 14.92
CA LEU A 84 17.90 -7.47 16.39
C LEU A 84 17.00 -6.38 17.00
N ASN A 85 17.02 -5.18 16.43
CA ASN A 85 16.14 -4.10 16.83
C ASN A 85 14.65 -4.44 16.58
N ARG A 86 14.33 -5.08 15.43
CA ARG A 86 12.95 -5.49 15.11
C ARG A 86 12.39 -6.53 16.07
N ILE A 87 13.21 -7.49 16.49
CA ILE A 87 12.83 -8.50 17.49
C ILE A 87 13.04 -8.03 18.93
N LYS A 88 13.40 -6.76 19.14
CA LYS A 88 13.59 -6.10 20.43
C LYS A 88 14.67 -6.73 21.32
N GLN A 89 15.73 -7.31 20.74
CA GLN A 89 16.88 -7.84 21.48
C GLN A 89 17.91 -6.73 21.80
N LYS A 90 17.64 -5.93 22.83
CA LYS A 90 18.42 -4.71 23.15
C LYS A 90 19.93 -4.95 23.34
N GLU A 91 20.32 -5.98 24.10
CA GLU A 91 21.74 -6.29 24.32
C GLU A 91 22.47 -6.65 23.03
N GLY A 92 21.81 -7.40 22.14
CA GLY A 92 22.35 -7.75 20.85
C GLY A 92 22.52 -6.52 19.95
N VAL A 93 21.55 -5.61 19.97
CA VAL A 93 21.65 -4.32 19.26
C VAL A 93 22.88 -3.55 19.74
N LYS A 94 23.06 -3.42 21.06
CA LYS A 94 24.21 -2.70 21.65
C LYS A 94 25.54 -3.31 21.25
N LYS A 95 25.69 -4.64 21.35
CA LYS A 95 26.93 -5.33 20.94
C LYS A 95 27.30 -5.05 19.48
N VAL A 96 26.34 -5.12 18.57
CA VAL A 96 26.59 -4.85 17.15
C VAL A 96 26.81 -3.36 16.89
N PHE A 97 26.11 -2.48 17.62
CA PHE A 97 26.31 -1.03 17.55
C PHE A 97 27.74 -0.64 17.92
N ASP A 98 28.22 -1.10 19.08
CA ASP A 98 29.57 -0.83 19.57
C ASP A 98 30.61 -1.40 18.60
N GLU A 99 30.39 -2.62 18.08
CA GLU A 99 31.29 -3.22 17.08
C GLU A 99 31.40 -2.39 15.79
N LEU A 100 30.28 -1.91 15.25
CA LEU A 100 30.26 -1.06 14.05
C LEU A 100 30.91 0.30 14.30
N LYS A 101 30.65 0.89 15.46
CA LYS A 101 31.19 2.21 15.85
C LYS A 101 32.69 2.16 16.11
N ASP A 102 33.15 1.22 16.94
CA ASP A 102 34.56 1.13 17.35
C ASP A 102 35.48 0.74 16.20
N ASN A 103 34.96 0.05 15.19
CA ASN A 103 35.70 -0.33 13.99
C ASN A 103 35.45 0.59 12.79
N PHE A 104 34.76 1.72 12.96
CA PHE A 104 34.28 2.54 11.84
C PHE A 104 35.39 2.94 10.83
N ASP A 105 36.57 3.31 11.33
CA ASP A 105 37.72 3.69 10.50
C ASP A 105 38.32 2.53 9.69
N ASN A 106 38.03 1.29 10.07
CA ASN A 106 38.45 0.08 9.36
C ASN A 106 37.40 -0.40 8.35
N ILE A 107 36.17 0.15 8.39
CA ILE A 107 35.12 -0.21 7.44
C ILE A 107 35.51 0.28 6.04
N PRO A 108 35.33 -0.51 4.97
CA PRO A 108 35.59 -0.04 3.61
C PRO A 108 34.76 1.22 3.28
N VAL A 109 35.37 2.21 2.64
CA VAL A 109 34.76 3.52 2.37
C VAL A 109 33.38 3.42 1.72
N TYR A 110 33.19 2.49 0.78
CA TYR A 110 31.92 2.29 0.08
C TYR A 110 30.78 1.73 0.96
N VAL A 111 31.08 1.18 2.15
CA VAL A 111 30.09 0.67 3.12
C VAL A 111 29.82 1.67 4.25
N ARG A 112 30.72 2.63 4.49
CA ARG A 112 30.63 3.56 5.62
C ARG A 112 29.34 4.38 5.61
N GLY A 113 28.85 4.80 4.44
CA GLY A 113 27.61 5.58 4.33
C GLY A 113 26.40 4.87 4.95
N LEU A 114 26.19 3.60 4.57
CA LEU A 114 25.18 2.71 5.14
C LEU A 114 25.32 2.57 6.66
N VAL A 115 26.55 2.35 7.14
CA VAL A 115 26.81 2.18 8.58
C VAL A 115 26.54 3.47 9.37
N VAL A 116 26.89 4.63 8.82
CA VAL A 116 26.57 5.94 9.44
C VAL A 116 25.07 6.11 9.56
N GLU A 117 24.32 5.85 8.50
CA GLU A 117 22.85 5.86 8.53
C GLU A 117 22.33 4.98 9.67
N THR A 118 22.79 3.72 9.73
CA THR A 118 22.29 2.73 10.68
C THR A 118 22.60 3.13 12.11
N LEU A 119 23.84 3.53 12.41
CA LEU A 119 24.23 3.98 13.75
C LEU A 119 23.43 5.21 14.19
N LYS A 120 23.19 6.17 13.30
CA LYS A 120 22.35 7.33 13.63
C LYS A 120 20.91 6.94 13.91
N ASN A 121 20.31 6.13 13.06
CA ASN A 121 18.92 5.74 13.25
C ASN A 121 18.74 4.92 14.54
N ILE A 122 19.68 4.04 14.87
CA ILE A 122 19.66 3.29 16.14
C ILE A 122 19.85 4.22 17.34
N HIS A 123 20.80 5.15 17.30
CA HIS A 123 20.96 6.14 18.38
C HIS A 123 19.64 6.90 18.67
N GLU A 124 18.97 7.37 17.63
CA GLU A 124 17.70 8.12 17.77
C GLU A 124 16.49 7.24 18.13
N LEU A 125 16.59 5.92 17.92
CA LEU A 125 15.59 4.95 18.39
C LEU A 125 15.74 4.65 19.88
N TYR A 126 16.97 4.68 20.36
CA TYR A 126 17.37 4.43 21.75
C TYR A 126 17.72 5.74 22.46
N TYR A 127 16.90 6.78 22.24
CA TYR A 127 17.16 8.14 22.72
C TYR A 127 16.95 8.30 24.25
N GLU A 128 16.19 7.41 24.86
CA GLU A 128 15.85 7.51 26.29
C GLU A 128 17.11 7.50 27.17
N PRO A 129 17.15 8.26 28.29
CA PRO A 129 18.34 8.41 29.14
C PRO A 129 18.95 7.08 29.63
N ASP A 130 18.11 6.08 29.84
CA ASP A 130 18.52 4.74 30.32
C ASP A 130 19.01 3.82 29.18
N GLU A 131 18.81 4.21 27.92
CA GLU A 131 19.22 3.46 26.73
C GLU A 131 20.56 4.02 26.18
N ASN A 132 21.65 3.73 26.88
CA ASN A 132 22.96 4.31 26.57
C ASN A 132 23.55 3.80 25.22
N MET A 133 23.27 4.53 24.12
CA MET A 133 23.89 4.41 22.80
C MET A 133 24.64 5.69 22.46
N GLU A 134 25.97 5.63 22.41
CA GLU A 134 26.79 6.82 22.16
C GLU A 134 26.65 7.36 20.72
N LYS A 135 26.55 8.68 20.58
CA LYS A 135 26.50 9.34 19.29
C LYS A 135 27.80 9.16 18.50
N ILE A 136 27.70 8.69 17.26
CA ILE A 136 28.85 8.60 16.34
C ILE A 136 29.30 10.00 15.87
N ARG A 137 30.62 10.25 15.87
CA ARG A 137 31.25 11.40 15.22
C ARG A 137 31.68 11.01 13.80
N TYR A 138 31.32 11.83 12.81
CA TYR A 138 31.71 11.62 11.42
C TYR A 138 31.64 12.94 10.64
N TRP A 139 32.37 13.02 9.52
CA TRP A 139 32.34 14.18 8.63
C TRP A 139 31.18 14.04 7.63
N SER A 140 30.10 14.80 7.84
CA SER A 140 28.80 14.51 7.20
C SER A 140 28.74 14.77 5.70
N GLU A 141 29.56 15.67 5.16
CA GLU A 141 29.49 16.07 3.75
C GLU A 141 29.84 14.93 2.78
N ASN A 142 30.74 14.01 3.16
CA ASN A 142 31.18 12.93 2.28
C ASN A 142 30.11 11.84 2.09
N TYR A 143 29.29 11.59 3.10
CA TYR A 143 28.27 10.53 3.07
C TYR A 143 26.93 11.02 2.48
N GLU A 144 26.74 12.34 2.38
CA GLU A 144 25.55 12.92 1.75
C GLU A 144 25.66 13.02 0.22
N GLN A 145 26.80 12.60 -0.37
CA GLN A 145 26.99 12.54 -1.82
C GLN A 145 26.16 11.42 -2.48
N ASN A 146 25.94 10.30 -1.78
CA ASN A 146 25.04 9.25 -2.23
C ASN A 146 23.60 9.63 -1.82
N PRO A 147 22.66 9.75 -2.77
CA PRO A 147 21.29 10.17 -2.43
C PRO A 147 20.55 9.21 -1.49
N VAL A 148 20.88 7.91 -1.50
CA VAL A 148 20.26 6.95 -0.57
C VAL A 148 20.68 7.26 0.87
N ASP A 149 21.99 7.29 1.10
CA ASP A 149 22.58 7.58 2.40
C ASP A 149 22.11 8.95 2.90
N LYS A 150 22.09 9.98 2.03
CA LYS A 150 21.52 11.30 2.35
C LYS A 150 20.07 11.18 2.80
N GLY A 151 19.24 10.46 2.05
CA GLY A 151 17.82 10.29 2.33
C GLY A 151 17.57 9.70 3.72
N PHE A 152 18.30 8.65 4.09
CA PHE A 152 18.13 8.04 5.40
C PHE A 152 18.80 8.79 6.55
N ILE A 153 19.92 9.48 6.29
CA ILE A 153 20.51 10.43 7.25
C ILE A 153 19.49 11.53 7.60
N LEU A 154 18.73 12.03 6.62
CA LEU A 154 17.63 12.97 6.84
C LEU A 154 16.50 12.35 7.67
N LEU A 155 16.13 11.09 7.42
CA LEU A 155 15.13 10.38 8.26
C LEU A 155 15.59 10.24 9.71
N SER A 156 16.88 9.93 9.96
CA SER A 156 17.42 9.89 11.32
C SER A 156 17.41 11.27 11.97
N ARG A 157 17.83 12.33 11.25
CA ARG A 157 17.76 13.71 11.75
C ARG A 157 16.32 14.11 12.08
N ALA A 158 15.36 13.71 11.25
CA ALA A 158 13.95 13.97 11.51
C ALA A 158 13.46 13.30 12.79
N ARG A 159 13.90 12.07 13.06
CA ARG A 159 13.61 11.37 14.32
C ARG A 159 14.18 12.11 15.53
N GLY A 160 15.43 12.57 15.45
CA GLY A 160 16.01 13.40 16.51
C GLY A 160 15.21 14.67 16.77
N LYS A 161 14.77 15.38 15.72
CA LYS A 161 13.88 16.53 15.88
C LYS A 161 12.53 16.16 16.49
N LYS A 162 11.96 15.01 16.15
CA LYS A 162 10.76 14.49 16.82
C LYS A 162 11.00 14.16 18.29
N ASN A 163 12.18 13.63 18.66
CA ASN A 163 12.53 13.33 20.05
C ASN A 163 12.72 14.60 20.88
N GLU A 164 13.20 15.68 20.24
CA GLU A 164 13.23 17.05 20.78
C GLU A 164 11.84 17.75 20.74
N GLU A 165 10.76 17.05 20.38
CA GLU A 165 9.40 17.60 20.19
C GLU A 165 9.28 18.73 19.13
N ARG A 166 10.28 18.87 18.26
CA ARG A 166 10.32 19.84 17.14
C ARG A 166 9.69 19.25 15.88
N TYR A 167 8.37 19.06 15.94
CA TYR A 167 7.61 18.37 14.90
C TYR A 167 7.68 19.03 13.51
N GLU A 168 7.65 20.37 13.43
CA GLU A 168 7.69 21.06 12.13
C GLU A 168 9.00 20.80 11.37
N GLU A 169 10.13 20.84 12.07
CA GLU A 169 11.43 20.53 11.49
C GLU A 169 11.54 19.06 11.11
N ALA A 170 11.00 18.16 11.95
CA ALA A 170 10.92 16.73 11.63
C ALA A 170 10.14 16.49 10.33
N VAL A 171 9.06 17.23 10.09
CA VAL A 171 8.26 17.15 8.87
C VAL A 171 9.05 17.63 7.66
N CYS A 172 9.70 18.80 7.75
CA CYS A 172 10.54 19.33 6.68
C CYS A 172 11.64 18.34 6.26
N LEU A 173 12.31 17.74 7.24
CA LEU A 173 13.36 16.73 7.01
C LEU A 173 12.82 15.45 6.36
N ASN A 174 11.65 14.95 6.79
CA ASN A 174 11.02 13.79 6.13
C ASN A 174 10.60 14.13 4.68
N VAL A 175 10.09 15.33 4.41
CA VAL A 175 9.74 15.74 3.04
C VAL A 175 10.99 15.84 2.16
N GLU A 176 12.10 16.38 2.68
CA GLU A 176 13.37 16.38 1.94
C GLU A 176 13.86 14.95 1.69
N ALA A 177 13.83 14.08 2.71
CA ALA A 177 14.19 12.68 2.58
C ALA A 177 13.36 11.98 1.49
N PHE A 178 12.04 12.19 1.49
CA PHE A 178 11.15 11.67 0.45
C PHE A 178 11.56 12.13 -0.95
N LYS A 179 11.83 13.43 -1.13
CA LYS A 179 12.22 14.00 -2.44
C LYS A 179 13.51 13.36 -2.94
N VAL A 180 14.51 13.24 -2.08
CA VAL A 180 15.80 12.61 -2.40
C VAL A 180 15.59 11.12 -2.77
N LEU A 181 14.89 10.35 -1.93
CA LEU A 181 14.64 8.91 -2.12
C LEU A 181 13.66 8.61 -3.26
N LYS A 182 12.95 9.61 -3.78
CA LYS A 182 12.15 9.47 -5.01
C LYS A 182 13.02 9.54 -6.27
N THR A 183 14.16 10.25 -6.23
CA THR A 183 15.08 10.32 -7.38
C THR A 183 15.76 8.99 -7.65
N ILE A 184 16.08 8.23 -6.60
CA ILE A 184 16.53 6.83 -6.66
C ILE A 184 15.39 6.01 -6.08
N PRO A 185 14.43 5.53 -6.89
CA PRO A 185 13.14 5.03 -6.41
C PRO A 185 13.33 3.97 -5.32
N HIS A 186 13.25 4.42 -4.06
CA HIS A 186 13.49 3.62 -2.85
C HIS A 186 12.20 3.60 -2.03
N PRO A 187 11.22 2.76 -2.41
CA PRO A 187 9.85 2.84 -1.92
C PRO A 187 9.74 2.70 -0.41
N SER A 188 10.61 1.87 0.20
CA SER A 188 10.62 1.66 1.65
C SER A 188 10.92 2.94 2.41
N GLY A 189 11.85 3.75 1.89
CA GLY A 189 12.26 5.01 2.52
C GLY A 189 11.28 6.14 2.21
N MET A 190 10.74 6.17 0.99
CA MET A 190 9.65 7.08 0.60
C MET A 190 8.40 6.88 1.48
N VAL A 191 7.92 5.65 1.62
CA VAL A 191 6.75 5.33 2.45
C VAL A 191 7.05 5.56 3.94
N GLN A 192 8.26 5.24 4.41
CA GLN A 192 8.66 5.53 5.79
C GLN A 192 8.64 7.04 6.09
N ALA A 193 9.12 7.88 5.19
CA ALA A 193 9.09 9.34 5.35
C ALA A 193 7.65 9.85 5.54
N LEU A 194 6.72 9.40 4.68
CA LEU A 194 5.32 9.79 4.72
C LEU A 194 4.59 9.23 5.95
N ASN A 195 4.88 7.96 6.29
CA ASN A 195 4.32 7.31 7.47
C ASN A 195 4.76 8.01 8.76
N ASN A 196 6.05 8.40 8.86
CA ASN A 196 6.56 9.16 9.99
C ASN A 196 5.79 10.48 10.15
N ILE A 197 5.60 11.24 9.07
CA ILE A 197 4.88 12.51 9.11
C ILE A 197 3.44 12.30 9.60
N SER A 198 2.69 11.39 8.97
CA SER A 198 1.31 11.12 9.34
C SER A 198 1.18 10.62 10.78
N TRP A 199 2.06 9.72 11.22
CA TRP A 199 2.00 9.17 12.58
C TRP A 199 2.43 10.17 13.65
N TRP A 200 3.53 10.91 13.44
CA TRP A 200 4.06 11.84 14.44
C TRP A 200 3.21 13.08 14.62
N LEU A 201 2.48 13.50 13.58
CA LEU A 201 1.57 14.64 13.65
C LEU A 201 0.15 14.28 14.10
N LYS A 202 -0.20 13.00 14.22
CA LYS A 202 -1.61 12.59 14.46
C LYS A 202 -2.21 13.22 15.73
N ASP A 203 -1.39 13.50 16.74
CA ASP A 203 -1.84 14.07 18.01
C ASP A 203 -1.55 15.58 18.11
N THR A 204 -0.59 16.10 17.34
CA THR A 204 -0.11 17.50 17.44
C THR A 204 -0.62 18.41 16.32
N ASN A 205 -0.84 17.86 15.12
CA ASN A 205 -1.42 18.56 13.97
C ASN A 205 -2.20 17.57 13.07
N LYS A 206 -3.44 17.28 13.47
CA LYS A 206 -4.33 16.28 12.86
C LYS A 206 -4.62 16.53 11.38
N GLU A 207 -4.82 17.78 10.98
CA GLU A 207 -5.12 18.18 9.60
C GLU A 207 -3.93 17.94 8.67
N LYS A 208 -2.74 18.34 9.12
CA LYS A 208 -1.51 18.10 8.37
C LYS A 208 -1.21 16.61 8.32
N ALA A 209 -1.40 15.87 9.40
CA ALA A 209 -1.29 14.41 9.41
C ALA A 209 -2.20 13.77 8.34
N LEU A 210 -3.46 14.20 8.28
CA LEU A 210 -4.46 13.73 7.31
C LEU A 210 -4.02 14.02 5.88
N THR A 211 -3.53 15.22 5.60
CA THR A 211 -3.03 15.62 4.27
C THR A 211 -1.96 14.66 3.75
N PHE A 212 -1.05 14.19 4.63
CA PHE A 212 0.01 13.25 4.26
C PHE A 212 -0.46 11.79 4.10
N THR A 213 -1.67 11.44 4.54
CA THR A 213 -2.24 10.10 4.25
C THR A 213 -2.48 9.89 2.76
N PHE A 214 -2.75 10.97 2.00
CA PHE A 214 -2.95 10.91 0.56
C PHE A 214 -1.70 10.39 -0.19
N PRO A 215 -0.54 11.07 -0.13
CA PRO A 215 0.67 10.56 -0.78
C PRO A 215 1.12 9.22 -0.20
N LEU A 216 0.91 8.98 1.10
CA LEU A 216 1.24 7.69 1.72
C LEU A 216 0.45 6.54 1.07
N GLY A 217 -0.87 6.67 0.99
CA GLY A 217 -1.74 5.68 0.34
C GLY A 217 -1.40 5.50 -1.14
N PHE A 218 -1.14 6.59 -1.86
CA PHE A 218 -0.76 6.55 -3.28
C PHE A 218 0.51 5.72 -3.52
N TYR A 219 1.61 6.05 -2.83
CA TYR A 219 2.87 5.33 -3.04
C TYR A 219 2.85 3.92 -2.47
N LEU A 220 1.98 3.65 -1.49
CA LEU A 220 1.74 2.30 -1.01
C LEU A 220 1.12 1.43 -2.11
N GLY A 221 0.03 1.90 -2.73
CA GLY A 221 -0.63 1.20 -3.83
C GLY A 221 0.23 1.08 -5.09
N TYR A 222 1.09 2.08 -5.34
CA TYR A 222 2.02 2.05 -6.46
C TYR A 222 3.09 0.96 -6.28
N TYR A 223 3.78 0.90 -5.14
CA TYR A 223 5.01 0.11 -5.01
C TYR A 223 4.88 -1.26 -4.36
N PHE A 224 3.86 -1.50 -3.54
CA PHE A 224 3.81 -2.69 -2.69
C PHE A 224 2.66 -3.64 -3.06
N ASP A 225 2.93 -4.93 -2.92
CA ASP A 225 1.94 -6.01 -3.03
C ASP A 225 1.10 -6.13 -1.75
N ASP A 226 -0.10 -6.69 -1.87
CA ASP A 226 -1.11 -6.75 -0.79
C ASP A 226 -0.62 -7.50 0.46
N ASP A 227 0.29 -8.45 0.30
CA ASP A 227 0.85 -9.29 1.36
C ASP A 227 2.02 -8.62 2.11
N ASN A 228 2.49 -7.45 1.66
CA ASN A 228 3.66 -6.81 2.24
C ASN A 228 3.35 -6.20 3.63
N PHE A 229 4.17 -6.49 4.64
CA PHE A 229 4.02 -5.94 5.99
C PHE A 229 3.91 -4.39 6.02
N LYS A 230 4.60 -3.67 5.13
CA LYS A 230 4.53 -2.20 5.05
C LYS A 230 3.15 -1.70 4.64
N VAL A 231 2.38 -2.51 3.90
CA VAL A 231 0.99 -2.20 3.56
C VAL A 231 0.16 -2.17 4.84
N PHE A 232 0.23 -3.21 5.66
CA PHE A 232 -0.49 -3.25 6.94
C PHE A 232 -0.09 -2.11 7.88
N ASN A 233 1.21 -1.86 8.05
CA ASN A 233 1.69 -0.77 8.91
C ASN A 233 1.22 0.63 8.45
N SER A 234 1.27 0.87 7.15
CA SER A 234 0.91 2.19 6.60
C SER A 234 -0.60 2.38 6.55
N ILE A 235 -1.37 1.34 6.24
CA ILE A 235 -2.84 1.42 6.28
C ILE A 235 -3.33 1.58 7.72
N ASP A 236 -2.70 0.95 8.71
CA ASP A 236 -3.03 1.22 10.12
C ASP A 236 -2.77 2.69 10.47
N THR A 237 -1.64 3.26 10.06
CA THR A 237 -1.36 4.70 10.23
C THR A 237 -2.42 5.57 9.56
N ILE A 238 -2.77 5.30 8.29
CA ILE A 238 -3.80 6.02 7.55
C ILE A 238 -5.15 5.92 8.27
N PHE A 239 -5.52 4.72 8.73
CA PHE A 239 -6.77 4.46 9.43
C PHE A 239 -6.86 5.27 10.72
N GLN A 240 -5.83 5.25 11.58
CA GLN A 240 -5.86 6.01 12.84
C GLN A 240 -6.00 7.50 12.57
N VAL A 241 -5.21 8.04 11.63
CA VAL A 241 -5.26 9.48 11.28
C VAL A 241 -6.62 9.86 10.70
N GLN A 242 -7.18 9.09 9.77
CA GLN A 242 -8.50 9.35 9.20
C GLN A 242 -9.60 9.26 10.26
N LYS A 243 -9.52 8.26 11.15
CA LYS A 243 -10.46 8.08 12.25
C LYS A 243 -10.44 9.28 13.20
N ASP A 244 -9.27 9.78 13.57
CA ASP A 244 -9.11 10.91 14.48
C ASP A 244 -9.56 12.24 13.88
N ASN A 245 -9.65 12.31 12.54
CA ASN A 245 -10.15 13.44 11.77
C ASN A 245 -11.61 13.28 11.27
N ASN A 246 -12.30 12.19 11.63
CA ASN A 246 -13.63 11.84 11.08
C ASN A 246 -13.69 11.80 9.53
N ASP A 247 -12.57 11.49 8.87
CA ASP A 247 -12.50 11.46 7.42
C ASP A 247 -13.24 10.23 6.84
N PRO A 248 -14.16 10.40 5.87
CA PRO A 248 -14.94 9.30 5.28
C PRO A 248 -14.10 8.19 4.63
N LEU A 249 -12.86 8.46 4.21
CA LEU A 249 -12.00 7.42 3.64
C LEU A 249 -11.60 6.35 4.67
N VAL A 250 -11.81 6.60 5.98
CA VAL A 250 -11.57 5.63 7.04
C VAL A 250 -12.24 4.28 6.74
N TYR A 251 -13.45 4.28 6.16
CA TYR A 251 -14.18 3.06 5.82
C TYR A 251 -13.50 2.28 4.69
N GLU A 252 -12.95 2.97 3.69
CA GLU A 252 -12.25 2.34 2.58
C GLU A 252 -10.87 1.81 3.01
N SER A 253 -10.14 2.55 3.85
CA SER A 253 -8.86 2.10 4.41
C SER A 253 -9.01 0.79 5.18
N VAL A 254 -10.03 0.68 6.02
CA VAL A 254 -10.32 -0.55 6.77
C VAL A 254 -10.76 -1.68 5.83
N PHE A 255 -11.55 -1.37 4.80
CA PHE A 255 -11.94 -2.35 3.79
C PHE A 255 -10.72 -2.91 3.06
N ILE A 256 -9.80 -2.06 2.59
CA ILE A 256 -8.53 -2.47 1.97
C ILE A 256 -7.74 -3.34 2.93
N PHE A 257 -7.54 -2.91 4.19
CA PHE A 257 -6.85 -3.70 5.21
C PHE A 257 -7.45 -5.10 5.34
N SER A 258 -8.79 -5.20 5.42
CA SER A 258 -9.49 -6.48 5.55
C SER A 258 -9.28 -7.38 4.34
N LYS A 259 -9.25 -6.80 3.14
CA LYS A 259 -9.04 -7.54 1.89
C LYS A 259 -7.60 -8.01 1.78
N CYS A 260 -6.60 -7.17 2.06
CA CYS A 260 -5.19 -7.59 2.15
C CYS A 260 -5.02 -8.73 3.17
N LEU A 261 -5.61 -8.61 4.37
CA LEU A 261 -5.54 -9.64 5.41
C LEU A 261 -6.14 -10.97 4.96
N SER A 262 -7.24 -10.94 4.21
CA SER A 262 -7.93 -12.14 3.72
C SER A 262 -7.13 -12.95 2.70
N GLN A 263 -6.09 -12.34 2.09
CA GLN A 263 -5.24 -12.98 1.10
C GLN A 263 -4.05 -13.73 1.70
N LEU A 264 -3.73 -13.46 2.97
CA LEU A 264 -2.61 -14.08 3.65
C LEU A 264 -2.88 -15.54 4.00
N ASN A 265 -1.81 -16.35 4.07
CA ASN A 265 -1.93 -17.68 4.65
C ASN A 265 -2.12 -17.60 6.17
N LYS A 266 -2.40 -18.74 6.82
CA LYS A 266 -2.73 -18.80 8.25
C LYS A 266 -1.62 -18.20 9.13
N ALA A 267 -0.35 -18.56 8.89
CA ALA A 267 0.78 -18.13 9.72
C ALA A 267 1.05 -16.63 9.55
N GLU A 268 1.06 -16.14 8.32
CA GLU A 268 1.20 -14.71 8.00
C GLU A 268 0.06 -13.89 8.64
N GLY A 269 -1.18 -14.37 8.49
CA GLY A 269 -2.36 -13.72 9.03
C GLY A 269 -2.35 -13.63 10.56
N GLU A 270 -1.85 -14.64 11.27
CA GLU A 270 -1.71 -14.61 12.73
C GLU A 270 -0.68 -13.56 13.18
N SER A 271 0.46 -13.47 12.50
CA SER A 271 1.48 -12.45 12.79
C SER A 271 0.94 -11.02 12.64
N ILE A 272 0.23 -10.74 11.54
CA ILE A 272 -0.43 -9.44 11.31
C ILE A 272 -1.50 -9.17 12.37
N LYS A 273 -2.36 -10.14 12.70
CA LYS A 273 -3.40 -9.97 13.74
C LYS A 273 -2.82 -9.65 15.12
N ASN A 274 -1.71 -10.30 15.47
CA ASN A 274 -1.03 -10.08 16.75
C ASN A 274 -0.37 -8.70 16.81
N THR A 275 0.11 -8.19 15.69
CA THR A 275 0.77 -6.88 15.59
C THR A 275 -0.23 -5.73 15.59
N PHE A 276 -1.31 -5.84 14.80
CA PHE A 276 -2.25 -4.75 14.54
C PHE A 276 -3.62 -4.98 15.23
N LYS A 277 -3.59 -5.31 16.52
CA LYS A 277 -4.80 -5.68 17.30
C LYS A 277 -5.91 -4.62 17.24
N ASP A 278 -5.53 -3.34 17.24
CA ASP A 278 -6.49 -2.24 17.32
C ASP A 278 -7.37 -2.16 16.07
N ILE A 279 -6.79 -2.05 14.87
CA ILE A 279 -7.57 -2.04 13.63
C ILE A 279 -8.34 -3.35 13.41
N ILE A 280 -7.78 -4.50 13.82
CA ILE A 280 -8.45 -5.81 13.77
C ILE A 280 -9.75 -5.80 14.58
N ASN A 281 -9.72 -5.25 15.80
CA ASN A 281 -10.90 -5.12 16.65
C ASN A 281 -11.95 -4.16 16.06
N GLN A 282 -11.51 -3.21 15.22
CA GLN A 282 -12.36 -2.22 14.58
C GLN A 282 -13.02 -2.72 13.28
N LEU A 283 -12.52 -3.79 12.64
CA LEU A 283 -13.06 -4.30 11.37
C LEU A 283 -14.58 -4.46 11.38
N LYS A 284 -15.13 -5.06 12.44
CA LYS A 284 -16.58 -5.32 12.59
C LYS A 284 -17.45 -4.05 12.70
N TYR A 285 -16.84 -2.89 12.94
CA TYR A 285 -17.54 -1.60 13.09
C TYR A 285 -17.41 -0.70 11.87
N PHE A 286 -16.44 -0.96 10.99
CA PHE A 286 -16.15 -0.11 9.83
C PHE A 286 -16.35 -0.82 8.48
N VAL A 287 -16.17 -2.15 8.41
CA VAL A 287 -16.38 -2.90 7.16
C VAL A 287 -17.86 -3.19 6.94
N PHE A 288 -18.39 -2.79 5.78
CA PHE A 288 -19.75 -3.10 5.36
C PHE A 288 -19.84 -3.57 3.92
N ASN A 289 -20.77 -4.49 3.66
CA ASN A 289 -21.12 -4.95 2.32
C ASN A 289 -22.19 -4.02 1.72
N LEU A 290 -22.02 -3.61 0.46
CA LEU A 290 -22.97 -2.74 -0.24
C LEU A 290 -24.29 -3.45 -0.60
N ASP A 291 -24.33 -4.78 -0.69
CA ASP A 291 -25.48 -5.55 -1.23
C ASP A 291 -26.60 -5.87 -0.23
N ASN A 292 -26.44 -5.67 1.09
CA ASN A 292 -27.56 -6.02 2.00
C ASN A 292 -28.81 -5.18 1.71
N ASN A 293 -29.94 -5.88 1.55
CA ASN A 293 -31.25 -5.33 1.21
C ASN A 293 -32.02 -4.76 2.42
N GLN A 294 -31.55 -4.99 3.65
CA GLN A 294 -32.19 -4.51 4.88
C GLN A 294 -31.14 -4.21 5.96
N HIS A 295 -31.47 -3.32 6.89
CA HIS A 295 -30.62 -2.98 8.02
C HIS A 295 -31.24 -3.44 9.33
N ARG A 296 -30.45 -4.07 10.20
CA ARG A 296 -30.91 -4.46 11.54
C ARG A 296 -31.22 -3.22 12.37
N SER A 297 -32.38 -3.20 13.03
CA SER A 297 -32.74 -2.17 14.00
C SER A 297 -31.92 -2.38 15.28
N THR A 298 -30.77 -1.71 15.37
CA THR A 298 -29.90 -1.76 16.55
C THR A 298 -30.25 -0.65 17.55
N PRO A 299 -30.02 -0.86 18.87
CA PRO A 299 -30.19 0.21 19.87
C PRO A 299 -29.41 1.47 19.51
N LYS A 300 -28.17 1.32 19.00
CA LYS A 300 -27.31 2.44 18.58
C LYS A 300 -27.95 3.27 17.46
N LEU A 301 -28.47 2.62 16.42
CA LEU A 301 -29.14 3.31 15.31
C LEU A 301 -30.39 4.06 15.79
N ARG A 302 -31.23 3.43 16.62
CA ARG A 302 -32.45 4.06 17.13
C ARG A 302 -32.14 5.23 18.06
N ALA A 303 -31.15 5.09 18.93
CA ALA A 303 -30.71 6.16 19.82
C ALA A 303 -30.18 7.36 19.03
N PHE A 304 -29.38 7.10 17.99
CA PHE A 304 -28.90 8.13 17.07
C PHE A 304 -30.04 8.89 16.41
N ILE A 305 -30.98 8.19 15.76
CA ILE A 305 -32.11 8.84 15.07
C ILE A 305 -32.98 9.64 16.05
N ARG A 306 -33.28 9.11 17.24
CA ARG A 306 -34.02 9.86 18.27
C ARG A 306 -33.31 11.17 18.65
N LYS A 307 -32.00 11.10 18.84
CA LYS A 307 -31.19 12.26 19.24
C LYS A 307 -31.26 13.35 18.17
N GLU A 308 -31.04 13.00 16.91
CA GLU A 308 -31.04 13.98 15.82
C GLU A 308 -32.43 14.58 15.56
N ILE A 309 -33.50 13.79 15.62
CA ILE A 309 -34.88 14.31 15.55
C ILE A 309 -35.17 15.30 16.70
N GLY A 310 -34.71 14.97 17.91
CA GLY A 310 -34.93 15.79 19.10
C GLY A 310 -34.19 17.13 19.10
N LYS A 311 -33.03 17.23 18.42
CA LYS A 311 -32.24 18.47 18.35
C LYS A 311 -32.98 19.58 17.58
N GLU A 312 -33.58 19.22 16.46
CA GLU A 312 -34.15 20.17 15.51
C GLU A 312 -35.69 20.30 15.64
N LYS A 313 -36.31 19.59 16.59
CA LYS A 313 -37.78 19.51 16.75
C LYS A 313 -38.50 19.22 15.42
N ILE A 314 -37.89 18.39 14.59
CA ILE A 314 -38.34 18.13 13.21
C ILE A 314 -39.72 17.47 13.27
N PRO A 315 -40.75 18.05 12.63
CA PRO A 315 -42.06 17.42 12.53
C PRO A 315 -41.94 16.07 11.83
N ILE A 316 -42.63 15.04 12.33
CA ILE A 316 -42.60 13.73 11.69
C ILE A 316 -43.14 13.80 10.25
N ASP A 317 -44.07 14.71 9.99
CA ASP A 317 -44.66 14.96 8.66
C ASP A 317 -43.66 15.48 7.62
N SER A 318 -42.52 16.05 8.03
CA SER A 318 -41.47 16.46 7.09
C SER A 318 -40.57 15.29 6.67
N MET A 319 -40.73 14.12 7.29
CA MET A 319 -40.07 12.89 6.88
C MET A 319 -40.99 12.18 5.88
N ASN A 320 -40.45 11.78 4.72
CA ASN A 320 -41.21 11.02 3.71
C ASN A 320 -41.42 9.55 4.16
N VAL A 321 -41.91 9.34 5.38
CA VAL A 321 -42.13 8.06 6.06
C VAL A 321 -43.37 8.19 6.94
N SER A 322 -44.24 7.18 6.97
CA SER A 322 -45.42 7.23 7.84
C SER A 322 -45.03 7.32 9.33
N GLU A 323 -45.78 8.13 10.10
CA GLU A 323 -45.55 8.28 11.54
C GLU A 323 -45.57 6.94 12.27
N ARG A 324 -46.49 6.05 11.88
CA ARG A 324 -46.57 4.69 12.41
C ARG A 324 -45.28 3.90 12.21
N THR A 325 -44.76 3.89 10.98
CA THR A 325 -43.51 3.18 10.64
C THR A 325 -42.34 3.71 11.47
N LEU A 326 -42.21 5.03 11.58
CA LEU A 326 -41.15 5.65 12.37
C LEU A 326 -41.28 5.30 13.86
N LYS A 327 -42.48 5.41 14.44
CA LYS A 327 -42.74 5.05 15.85
C LYS A 327 -42.43 3.58 16.12
N GLU A 328 -42.90 2.65 15.28
CA GLU A 328 -42.64 1.22 15.43
C GLU A 328 -41.14 0.90 15.34
N PHE A 329 -40.42 1.57 14.43
CA PHE A 329 -38.98 1.44 14.32
C PHE A 329 -38.26 1.94 15.57
N LEU A 330 -38.56 3.17 16.01
CA LEU A 330 -37.93 3.76 17.20
C LEU A 330 -38.27 2.96 18.46
N SER A 331 -39.50 2.44 18.61
CA SER A 331 -39.90 1.61 19.74
C SER A 331 -39.40 0.16 19.68
N ALA A 332 -38.50 -0.17 18.74
CA ALA A 332 -37.94 -1.52 18.55
C ALA A 332 -38.97 -2.61 18.21
N LYS A 333 -40.17 -2.25 17.73
CA LYS A 333 -41.19 -3.22 17.28
C LYS A 333 -40.78 -3.88 15.97
N THR A 334 -40.06 -3.18 15.10
CA THR A 334 -39.51 -3.73 13.85
C THR A 334 -38.07 -4.19 14.05
N LYS A 335 -37.77 -5.44 13.65
CA LYS A 335 -36.40 -5.99 13.70
C LYS A 335 -35.47 -5.40 12.63
N TYR A 336 -36.02 -4.97 11.51
CA TYR A 336 -35.28 -4.45 10.35
C TYR A 336 -35.92 -3.17 9.82
N ILE A 337 -35.11 -2.32 9.18
CA ILE A 337 -35.54 -1.13 8.43
C ILE A 337 -35.12 -1.26 6.97
N GLN A 338 -36.01 -0.88 6.05
CA GLN A 338 -35.71 -0.86 4.62
C GLN A 338 -34.73 0.27 4.30
N PRO A 339 -33.81 0.08 3.33
CA PRO A 339 -32.89 1.13 2.89
C PRO A 339 -33.60 2.41 2.45
N SER A 340 -34.71 2.31 1.70
CA SER A 340 -35.51 3.47 1.26
C SER A 340 -36.08 4.25 2.45
N THR A 341 -36.67 3.56 3.43
CA THR A 341 -37.17 4.18 4.65
C THR A 341 -36.06 4.88 5.42
N LEU A 342 -34.89 4.24 5.57
CA LEU A 342 -33.75 4.85 6.26
C LEU A 342 -33.28 6.11 5.51
N ARG A 343 -33.14 6.06 4.18
CA ARG A 343 -32.77 7.22 3.35
C ARG A 343 -33.74 8.39 3.54
N ASN A 344 -35.04 8.12 3.49
CA ASN A 344 -36.07 9.16 3.68
C ASN A 344 -35.95 9.84 5.06
N ILE A 345 -35.65 9.08 6.12
CA ILE A 345 -35.36 9.65 7.45
C ILE A 345 -34.11 10.53 7.38
N LEU A 346 -33.00 10.01 6.84
CA LEU A 346 -31.72 10.72 6.78
C LEU A 346 -31.78 12.00 5.93
N GLU A 347 -32.66 12.06 4.92
CA GLU A 347 -32.87 13.24 4.09
C GLU A 347 -33.60 14.37 4.82
N ALA A 348 -34.43 14.05 5.81
CA ALA A 348 -35.09 15.04 6.64
C ALA A 348 -34.20 15.58 7.77
N LEU A 349 -33.09 14.92 8.09
CA LEU A 349 -32.15 15.31 9.16
C LEU A 349 -30.95 16.09 8.61
N GLU A 350 -30.32 16.90 9.44
CA GLU A 350 -28.96 17.40 9.24
C GLU A 350 -28.08 17.03 10.45
N PHE A 351 -26.95 16.38 10.19
CA PHE A 351 -26.06 15.94 11.25
C PHE A 351 -24.62 15.78 10.79
N GLU A 352 -23.69 16.01 11.71
CA GLU A 352 -22.27 15.75 11.54
C GLU A 352 -21.97 14.25 11.48
N ILE A 353 -21.11 13.86 10.55
CA ILE A 353 -20.58 12.52 10.40
C ILE A 353 -19.34 12.38 11.26
N THR A 354 -19.39 11.43 12.17
CA THR A 354 -18.25 11.04 13.00
C THR A 354 -18.02 9.55 12.90
N THR A 355 -16.88 9.08 13.39
CA THR A 355 -16.61 7.65 13.52
C THR A 355 -17.59 6.92 14.46
N SER A 356 -18.36 7.66 15.26
CA SER A 356 -19.43 7.10 16.09
C SER A 356 -20.75 6.87 15.34
N THR A 357 -20.93 7.47 14.16
CA THR A 357 -22.15 7.36 13.34
C THR A 357 -22.44 5.88 13.02
N PRO A 358 -23.70 5.42 13.15
CA PRO A 358 -24.07 4.05 12.83
C PRO A 358 -23.65 3.63 11.40
N ILE A 359 -22.96 2.49 11.27
CA ILE A 359 -22.42 2.01 9.99
C ILE A 359 -23.47 1.87 8.87
N CYS A 360 -24.72 1.54 9.21
CA CYS A 360 -25.82 1.46 8.23
C CYS A 360 -26.18 2.82 7.63
N ILE A 361 -26.04 3.92 8.39
CA ILE A 361 -26.21 5.29 7.88
C ILE A 361 -25.09 5.59 6.89
N ILE A 362 -23.84 5.34 7.28
CA ILE A 362 -22.67 5.52 6.40
C ILE A 362 -22.82 4.74 5.10
N LYS A 363 -23.25 3.48 5.19
CA LYS A 363 -23.51 2.64 4.02
C LYS A 363 -24.52 3.28 3.06
N GLU A 364 -25.65 3.80 3.57
CA GLU A 364 -26.65 4.43 2.70
C GLU A 364 -26.19 5.78 2.14
N LEU A 365 -25.39 6.55 2.90
CA LEU A 365 -24.74 7.76 2.39
C LEU A 365 -23.73 7.45 1.28
N LYS A 366 -22.91 6.40 1.46
CA LYS A 366 -21.98 5.94 0.42
C LYS A 366 -22.72 5.52 -0.83
N LYS A 367 -23.76 4.69 -0.71
CA LYS A 367 -24.62 4.30 -1.85
C LYS A 367 -25.18 5.50 -2.61
N LYS A 368 -25.65 6.51 -1.89
CA LYS A 368 -26.16 7.75 -2.50
C LYS A 368 -25.08 8.50 -3.28
N ASP A 369 -23.86 8.59 -2.75
CA ASP A 369 -22.71 9.18 -3.44
C ASP A 369 -22.32 8.37 -4.70
N ILE A 370 -22.30 7.03 -4.60
CA ILE A 370 -22.06 6.12 -5.72
C ILE A 370 -23.08 6.38 -6.84
N ASP A 371 -24.37 6.41 -6.51
CA ASP A 371 -25.46 6.63 -7.45
C ASP A 371 -25.31 8.00 -8.16
N LYS A 372 -25.03 9.07 -7.40
CA LYS A 372 -24.82 10.42 -7.93
C LYS A 372 -23.65 10.50 -8.92
N LYS A 373 -22.51 9.88 -8.57
CA LYS A 373 -21.35 9.83 -9.48
C LYS A 373 -21.65 8.99 -10.72
N PHE A 374 -22.34 7.87 -10.52
CA PHE A 374 -22.62 6.89 -11.56
C PHE A 374 -23.54 7.43 -12.65
N GLU A 375 -24.56 8.20 -12.29
CA GLU A 375 -25.48 8.86 -13.24
C GLU A 375 -24.71 9.63 -14.32
N ILE A 376 -23.71 10.44 -13.91
CA ILE A 376 -22.89 11.23 -14.82
C ILE A 376 -21.85 10.35 -15.54
N ASN A 377 -21.23 9.42 -14.82
CA ASN A 377 -20.09 8.65 -15.32
C ASN A 377 -20.50 7.51 -16.27
N LEU A 378 -21.71 6.95 -16.12
CA LEU A 378 -22.23 5.94 -17.04
C LEU A 378 -22.37 6.49 -18.46
N GLU A 379 -22.89 7.72 -18.60
CA GLU A 379 -23.02 8.35 -19.91
C GLU A 379 -21.65 8.69 -20.51
N LYS A 380 -20.71 9.20 -19.71
CA LYS A 380 -19.32 9.36 -20.15
C LYS A 380 -18.70 8.04 -20.61
N PHE A 381 -19.00 6.94 -19.91
CA PHE A 381 -18.49 5.61 -20.22
C PHE A 381 -19.07 5.07 -21.52
N LYS A 382 -20.39 5.14 -21.71
CA LYS A 382 -21.07 4.71 -22.95
C LYS A 382 -20.58 5.48 -24.18
N ASN A 383 -20.20 6.74 -24.01
CA ASN A 383 -19.64 7.58 -25.07
C ASN A 383 -18.18 7.23 -25.45
N LEU A 384 -17.50 6.34 -24.71
CA LEU A 384 -16.19 5.84 -25.11
C LEU A 384 -16.34 4.80 -26.24
N PRO A 385 -15.36 4.68 -27.15
CA PRO A 385 -15.31 3.55 -28.09
C PRO A 385 -15.35 2.20 -27.36
N LYS A 386 -15.98 1.18 -27.94
CA LYS A 386 -16.18 -0.14 -27.29
C LYS A 386 -14.90 -0.77 -26.76
N GLU A 387 -13.84 -0.77 -27.56
CA GLU A 387 -12.52 -1.25 -27.12
C GLU A 387 -12.00 -0.50 -25.88
N ARG A 388 -12.27 0.81 -25.81
CA ARG A 388 -11.89 1.65 -24.67
C ARG A 388 -12.77 1.42 -23.47
N GLN A 389 -14.08 1.19 -23.64
CA GLN A 389 -14.97 0.78 -22.54
C GLN A 389 -14.43 -0.49 -21.86
N VAL A 390 -14.12 -1.51 -22.65
CA VAL A 390 -13.55 -2.78 -22.16
C VAL A 390 -12.20 -2.55 -21.47
N SER A 391 -11.28 -1.82 -22.11
CA SER A 391 -9.94 -1.57 -21.56
C SER A 391 -9.96 -0.78 -20.24
N GLU A 392 -10.79 0.28 -20.16
CA GLU A 392 -10.87 1.14 -18.97
C GLU A 392 -11.58 0.41 -17.82
N PHE A 393 -12.66 -0.34 -18.12
CA PHE A 393 -13.34 -1.18 -17.13
C PHE A 393 -12.40 -2.27 -16.60
N PHE A 394 -11.67 -2.97 -17.48
CA PHE A 394 -10.72 -3.98 -17.06
C PHE A 394 -9.58 -3.38 -16.22
N THR A 395 -9.11 -2.18 -16.55
CA THR A 395 -8.12 -1.46 -15.72
C THR A 395 -8.66 -1.19 -14.32
N SER A 396 -9.89 -0.68 -14.22
CA SER A 396 -10.57 -0.44 -12.94
C SER A 396 -10.79 -1.74 -12.14
N TYR A 397 -11.20 -2.80 -12.84
CA TYR A 397 -11.37 -4.15 -12.29
C TYR A 397 -10.09 -4.65 -11.63
N LEU A 398 -8.94 -4.54 -12.30
CA LEU A 398 -7.69 -5.10 -11.80
C LEU A 398 -7.20 -4.43 -10.50
N VAL A 399 -7.48 -3.13 -10.34
CA VAL A 399 -6.94 -2.34 -9.22
C VAL A 399 -7.76 -2.44 -7.95
N HIS A 400 -9.09 -2.63 -8.07
CA HIS A 400 -10.01 -2.49 -6.94
C HIS A 400 -10.37 -3.83 -6.30
N HIS A 401 -10.50 -3.87 -4.97
CA HIS A 401 -10.93 -5.11 -4.28
C HIS A 401 -12.41 -5.47 -4.47
N TYR A 402 -13.25 -4.57 -5.01
CA TYR A 402 -14.64 -4.87 -5.37
C TYR A 402 -14.77 -5.86 -6.53
N LYS A 403 -13.67 -6.12 -7.24
CA LYS A 403 -13.59 -7.13 -8.29
C LYS A 403 -13.98 -8.54 -7.83
N GLU A 404 -13.85 -8.83 -6.54
CA GLU A 404 -14.21 -10.12 -5.94
C GLU A 404 -15.73 -10.33 -5.88
N GLU A 405 -16.50 -9.24 -5.91
CA GLU A 405 -17.97 -9.25 -5.78
C GLU A 405 -18.68 -9.27 -7.15
N ILE A 406 -17.93 -9.23 -8.25
CA ILE A 406 -18.49 -9.10 -9.61
C ILE A 406 -18.01 -10.18 -10.57
N ASN A 407 -18.90 -10.53 -11.51
CA ASN A 407 -18.58 -11.46 -12.60
C ASN A 407 -18.08 -10.67 -13.82
N LEU A 408 -16.75 -10.61 -13.99
CA LEU A 408 -16.12 -9.92 -15.12
C LEU A 408 -16.63 -10.39 -16.48
N LYS A 409 -16.79 -11.71 -16.68
CA LYS A 409 -17.25 -12.29 -17.96
C LYS A 409 -18.62 -11.73 -18.35
N LYS A 410 -19.54 -11.68 -17.39
CA LYS A 410 -20.89 -11.15 -17.59
C LYS A 410 -20.84 -9.67 -17.96
N ILE A 411 -20.03 -8.88 -17.28
CA ILE A 411 -19.94 -7.44 -17.51
C ILE A 411 -19.31 -7.11 -18.87
N ILE A 412 -18.24 -7.82 -19.26
CA ILE A 412 -17.64 -7.64 -20.58
C ILE A 412 -18.66 -7.94 -21.69
N LYS A 413 -19.46 -9.01 -21.53
CA LYS A 413 -20.55 -9.31 -22.45
C LYS A 413 -21.60 -8.19 -22.48
N GLU A 414 -22.03 -7.69 -21.33
CA GLU A 414 -22.98 -6.56 -21.25
C GLU A 414 -22.48 -5.29 -21.95
N ILE A 415 -21.17 -5.00 -21.84
CA ILE A 415 -20.52 -3.89 -22.53
C ILE A 415 -20.51 -4.12 -24.04
N GLN A 416 -20.19 -5.33 -24.49
CA GLN A 416 -20.14 -5.69 -25.92
C GLN A 416 -21.53 -5.66 -26.58
N ASP A 417 -22.56 -6.11 -25.87
CA ASP A 417 -23.93 -6.21 -26.36
C ASP A 417 -24.74 -4.90 -26.16
N ASP A 418 -24.11 -3.81 -25.72
CA ASP A 418 -24.78 -2.53 -25.41
C ASP A 418 -25.95 -2.65 -24.40
N SER A 419 -25.92 -3.68 -23.55
CA SER A 419 -27.01 -4.02 -22.63
C SER A 419 -26.79 -3.53 -21.19
N LEU A 420 -25.71 -2.77 -20.97
CA LEU A 420 -25.38 -2.14 -19.69
C LEU A 420 -26.30 -0.93 -19.43
N ILE A 421 -27.35 -1.17 -18.64
CA ILE A 421 -28.28 -0.14 -18.16
C ILE A 421 -28.18 0.04 -16.65
N GLU A 422 -28.53 1.23 -16.16
CA GLU A 422 -28.38 1.63 -14.76
C GLU A 422 -29.06 0.65 -13.78
N GLN A 423 -30.28 0.21 -14.09
CA GLN A 423 -31.07 -0.67 -13.22
C GLN A 423 -30.44 -2.07 -13.05
N ARG A 424 -29.51 -2.46 -13.92
CA ARG A 424 -28.79 -3.75 -13.88
C ARG A 424 -27.40 -3.65 -13.25
N CYS A 425 -27.02 -2.47 -12.77
CA CYS A 425 -25.71 -2.24 -12.15
C CYS A 425 -25.86 -2.28 -10.63
N ASP A 426 -25.31 -3.33 -10.01
CA ASP A 426 -25.07 -3.36 -8.56
C ASP A 426 -24.07 -2.27 -8.14
N TYR A 427 -23.97 -2.03 -6.83
CA TYR A 427 -23.13 -0.95 -6.30
C TYR A 427 -21.63 -1.16 -6.55
N TYR A 428 -21.16 -2.41 -6.63
CA TYR A 428 -19.77 -2.71 -6.94
C TYR A 428 -19.43 -2.38 -8.40
N LYS A 429 -20.30 -2.74 -9.34
CA LYS A 429 -20.17 -2.38 -10.75
C LYS A 429 -20.21 -0.87 -10.95
N LYS A 430 -21.12 -0.18 -10.26
CA LYS A 430 -21.22 1.29 -10.29
C LYS A 430 -19.91 1.94 -9.84
N GLU A 431 -19.33 1.46 -8.74
CA GLU A 431 -18.05 1.98 -8.24
C GLU A 431 -16.89 1.74 -9.19
N LEU A 432 -16.81 0.57 -9.83
CA LEU A 432 -15.76 0.33 -10.82
C LEU A 432 -15.88 1.25 -12.03
N ILE A 433 -17.11 1.61 -12.45
CA ILE A 433 -17.33 2.58 -13.53
C ILE A 433 -16.98 3.99 -13.05
N ASN A 434 -17.35 4.38 -11.84
CA ASN A 434 -16.95 5.67 -11.24
C ASN A 434 -15.43 5.81 -11.20
N SER A 435 -14.75 4.78 -10.72
CA SER A 435 -13.30 4.74 -10.56
C SER A 435 -12.55 4.99 -11.87
N ILE A 436 -13.12 4.67 -13.05
CA ILE A 436 -12.52 5.00 -14.35
C ILE A 436 -12.22 6.50 -14.48
N PHE A 437 -13.13 7.35 -14.01
CA PHE A 437 -13.07 8.81 -14.19
C PHE A 437 -12.36 9.53 -13.05
N GLU A 438 -12.05 8.83 -11.96
CA GLU A 438 -11.25 9.35 -10.87
C GLU A 438 -9.80 9.60 -11.34
N ARG A 439 -9.29 10.79 -11.03
CA ARG A 439 -8.00 11.30 -11.50
C ARG A 439 -7.04 11.48 -10.34
N ASN A 440 -5.77 11.26 -10.62
CA ASN A 440 -4.72 11.50 -9.64
C ASN A 440 -4.49 13.00 -9.52
N PRO A 441 -4.69 13.61 -8.34
CA PRO A 441 -4.24 14.97 -8.10
C PRO A 441 -2.71 15.01 -8.19
N LYS A 442 -2.18 16.11 -8.73
CA LYS A 442 -0.73 16.33 -8.71
C LYS A 442 -0.31 16.56 -7.26
N ILE A 443 0.53 15.69 -6.74
CA ILE A 443 1.08 15.81 -5.39
C ILE A 443 2.23 16.82 -5.43
N ASP A 444 1.98 18.05 -4.97
CA ASP A 444 3.02 19.05 -4.73
C ASP A 444 3.41 19.07 -3.26
N PHE A 445 4.54 18.45 -2.95
CA PHE A 445 5.07 18.37 -1.59
C PHE A 445 5.44 19.72 -0.98
N ASN A 446 5.74 20.75 -1.78
CA ASN A 446 5.97 22.09 -1.25
C ASN A 446 4.66 22.68 -0.72
N SER A 447 3.56 22.55 -1.48
CA SER A 447 2.25 23.00 -1.03
C SER A 447 1.77 22.27 0.23
N LEU A 448 2.13 20.99 0.43
CA LEU A 448 1.76 20.24 1.64
C LEU A 448 2.47 20.75 2.90
N LEU A 449 3.60 21.46 2.74
CA LEU A 449 4.30 22.06 3.87
C LEU A 449 3.66 23.36 4.34
N THR A 450 3.15 24.16 3.39
CA THR A 450 2.64 25.53 3.62
C THR A 450 1.13 25.60 3.78
N ASN A 451 0.38 24.66 3.21
CA ASN A 451 -1.08 24.69 3.26
C ASN A 451 -1.57 24.09 4.59
N VAL A 452 -2.20 24.92 5.40
CA VAL A 452 -3.05 24.47 6.50
C VAL A 452 -4.44 24.27 5.89
N GLN A 453 -4.87 23.02 5.74
CA GLN A 453 -6.25 22.74 5.34
C GLN A 453 -7.13 22.90 6.58
N GLU A 454 -8.11 23.80 6.53
CA GLU A 454 -9.08 23.93 7.61
C GLU A 454 -9.77 22.59 7.90
N PRO A 455 -10.09 22.29 9.17
CA PRO A 455 -10.72 21.05 9.55
C PRO A 455 -12.08 20.95 8.86
N LYS A 456 -12.22 19.94 8.00
CA LYS A 456 -13.44 19.74 7.23
C LYS A 456 -14.47 19.01 8.08
N ILE A 457 -15.56 19.70 8.39
CA ILE A 457 -16.73 19.08 9.03
C ILE A 457 -17.58 18.43 7.94
N TYR A 458 -17.72 17.12 8.02
CA TYR A 458 -18.58 16.35 7.13
C TYR A 458 -19.98 16.23 7.72
N THR A 459 -21.00 16.54 6.94
CA THR A 459 -22.40 16.31 7.29
C THR A 459 -23.01 15.30 6.32
N ASN A 460 -24.15 14.73 6.69
CA ASN A 460 -24.93 13.88 5.78
C ASN A 460 -25.35 14.59 4.47
N LYS A 461 -25.27 15.92 4.40
CA LYS A 461 -25.60 16.72 3.21
C LYS A 461 -24.40 16.97 2.29
N ASN A 462 -23.19 17.11 2.85
CA ASN A 462 -22.00 17.51 2.11
C ASN A 462 -20.95 16.38 1.93
N ILE A 463 -21.15 15.23 2.57
CA ILE A 463 -20.23 14.10 2.52
C ILE A 463 -20.07 13.56 1.09
N THR A 464 -18.82 13.28 0.72
CA THR A 464 -18.42 12.65 -0.54
C THR A 464 -17.40 11.56 -0.24
N PHE A 465 -17.50 10.41 -0.90
CA PHE A 465 -16.55 9.31 -0.73
C PHE A 465 -15.59 9.31 -1.91
N ASN A 466 -14.42 9.89 -1.72
CA ASN A 466 -13.40 9.96 -2.77
C ASN A 466 -12.78 8.58 -3.03
N GLU A 467 -12.19 8.40 -4.21
CA GLU A 467 -11.38 7.21 -4.51
C GLU A 467 -10.19 7.13 -3.56
N HIS A 468 -9.94 5.96 -2.98
CA HIS A 468 -8.84 5.82 -2.04
C HIS A 468 -7.49 5.91 -2.79
N PRO A 469 -6.51 6.70 -2.29
CA PRO A 469 -5.24 6.93 -2.98
C PRO A 469 -4.46 5.66 -3.33
N PHE A 470 -4.64 4.60 -2.53
CA PHE A 470 -4.11 3.26 -2.83
C PHE A 470 -4.53 2.75 -4.21
N TYR A 471 -5.82 2.82 -4.55
CA TYR A 471 -6.31 2.39 -5.85
C TYR A 471 -5.83 3.30 -6.98
N LEU A 472 -5.69 4.60 -6.72
CA LEU A 472 -5.09 5.56 -7.66
C LEU A 472 -3.63 5.22 -8.02
N GLY A 473 -2.82 4.86 -7.01
CA GLY A 473 -1.45 4.40 -7.22
C GLY A 473 -1.37 3.10 -8.04
N ARG A 474 -2.27 2.15 -7.76
CA ARG A 474 -2.42 0.91 -8.53
C ARG A 474 -2.81 1.17 -9.98
N LYS A 475 -3.74 2.08 -10.21
CA LYS A 475 -4.21 2.48 -11.53
C LYS A 475 -3.10 3.03 -12.41
N ASP A 476 -2.19 3.83 -11.86
CA ASP A 476 -1.04 4.35 -12.61
C ASP A 476 -0.09 3.24 -13.06
N VAL A 477 0.07 2.22 -12.22
CA VAL A 477 0.89 1.06 -12.53
C VAL A 477 0.24 0.20 -13.61
N VAL A 478 -1.03 -0.20 -13.43
CA VAL A 478 -1.74 -1.07 -14.40
C VAL A 478 -1.87 -0.39 -15.76
N LYS A 479 -2.11 0.92 -15.81
CA LYS A 479 -2.19 1.68 -17.07
C LYS A 479 -0.94 1.55 -17.94
N LYS A 480 0.25 1.38 -17.35
CA LYS A 480 1.49 1.18 -18.11
C LYS A 480 1.52 -0.17 -18.83
N PHE A 481 1.00 -1.22 -18.21
CA PHE A 481 0.82 -2.52 -18.87
C PHE A 481 -0.23 -2.40 -19.99
N MET A 482 -1.40 -1.85 -19.67
CA MET A 482 -2.51 -1.71 -20.62
C MET A 482 -2.15 -0.84 -21.84
N LYS A 483 -1.26 0.14 -21.66
CA LYS A 483 -0.75 0.97 -22.75
C LYS A 483 0.05 0.18 -23.80
N ASP A 484 0.86 -0.78 -23.35
CA ASP A 484 1.74 -1.56 -24.22
C ASP A 484 1.08 -2.85 -24.71
N LEU A 485 0.05 -3.33 -24.00
CA LEU A 485 -0.75 -4.48 -24.41
C LEU A 485 -1.40 -4.20 -25.77
N ASN A 486 -1.10 -5.05 -26.75
CA ASN A 486 -1.67 -4.93 -28.10
C ASN A 486 -3.22 -4.91 -28.03
N LYS A 487 -3.83 -3.81 -28.47
CA LYS A 487 -5.30 -3.67 -28.51
C LYS A 487 -5.99 -4.76 -29.33
N LYS A 488 -5.35 -5.27 -30.39
CA LYS A 488 -5.90 -6.37 -31.20
C LYS A 488 -6.01 -7.67 -30.39
N ASN A 489 -5.10 -7.87 -29.43
CA ASN A 489 -5.05 -9.07 -28.59
C ASN A 489 -5.65 -8.83 -27.20
N LEU A 490 -6.18 -7.63 -26.92
CA LEU A 490 -6.81 -7.31 -25.64
C LEU A 490 -8.01 -8.22 -25.35
N LYS A 491 -8.83 -8.49 -26.38
CA LYS A 491 -10.00 -9.37 -26.26
C LYS A 491 -9.58 -10.77 -25.85
N GLU A 492 -8.64 -11.36 -26.58
CA GLU A 492 -8.08 -12.68 -26.28
C GLU A 492 -7.45 -12.72 -24.89
N PHE A 493 -6.66 -11.70 -24.52
CA PHE A 493 -6.06 -11.60 -23.19
C PHE A 493 -7.11 -11.64 -22.09
N ILE A 494 -8.20 -10.88 -22.24
CA ILE A 494 -9.28 -10.84 -21.25
C ILE A 494 -10.04 -12.17 -21.21
N GLU A 495 -10.28 -12.82 -22.35
CA GLU A 495 -10.92 -14.14 -22.42
C GLU A 495 -10.10 -15.20 -21.69
N ASN A 496 -8.78 -15.22 -21.92
CA ASN A 496 -7.83 -16.09 -21.24
C ASN A 496 -7.74 -15.75 -19.75
N TYR A 497 -7.70 -14.48 -19.38
CA TYR A 497 -7.71 -14.06 -17.98
C TYR A 497 -8.99 -14.49 -17.26
N VAL A 498 -10.15 -14.37 -17.91
CA VAL A 498 -11.45 -14.72 -17.32
C VAL A 498 -11.56 -16.22 -17.01
N SER A 499 -10.96 -17.08 -17.85
CA SER A 499 -10.99 -18.54 -17.68
C SER A 499 -10.13 -19.03 -16.51
N LEU A 500 -9.19 -18.22 -16.04
CA LEU A 500 -8.35 -18.53 -14.88
C LEU A 500 -9.14 -18.62 -13.58
N ASP A 501 -8.67 -19.48 -12.67
CA ASP A 501 -9.13 -19.48 -11.28
C ASP A 501 -8.59 -18.27 -10.49
N THR A 502 -9.08 -18.08 -9.26
CA THR A 502 -8.73 -16.94 -8.41
C THR A 502 -7.23 -16.86 -8.09
N ARG A 503 -6.54 -17.99 -7.90
CA ARG A 503 -5.11 -18.03 -7.61
C ARG A 503 -4.32 -17.64 -8.85
N GLN A 504 -4.65 -18.23 -9.99
CA GLN A 504 -4.01 -17.93 -11.27
C GLN A 504 -4.19 -16.45 -11.67
N LYS A 505 -5.38 -15.87 -11.45
CA LYS A 505 -5.64 -14.44 -11.65
C LYS A 505 -4.70 -13.56 -10.83
N LYS A 506 -4.53 -13.86 -9.54
CA LYS A 506 -3.60 -13.13 -8.66
C LYS A 506 -2.16 -13.19 -9.18
N THR A 507 -1.72 -14.34 -9.70
CA THR A 507 -0.39 -14.48 -10.30
C THR A 507 -0.22 -13.56 -11.53
N ILE A 508 -1.19 -13.55 -12.44
CA ILE A 508 -1.15 -12.65 -13.61
C ILE A 508 -1.20 -11.18 -13.19
N GLU A 509 -2.04 -10.83 -12.23
CA GLU A 509 -2.11 -9.46 -11.70
C GLU A 509 -0.79 -9.02 -11.06
N LYS A 510 -0.14 -9.89 -10.28
CA LYS A 510 1.19 -9.62 -9.70
C LYS A 510 2.21 -9.32 -10.80
N PHE A 511 2.18 -10.05 -11.92
CA PHE A 511 3.02 -9.76 -13.08
C PHE A 511 2.71 -8.39 -13.70
N MET A 512 1.43 -8.09 -13.94
CA MET A 512 0.98 -6.82 -14.55
C MET A 512 1.34 -5.60 -13.69
N MET A 513 1.14 -5.72 -12.37
CA MET A 513 1.49 -4.69 -11.41
C MET A 513 3.00 -4.44 -11.41
N ASN A 514 3.80 -5.50 -11.29
CA ASN A 514 5.24 -5.33 -11.32
C ASN A 514 5.74 -4.81 -12.68
N TYR A 515 5.06 -5.13 -13.79
CA TYR A 515 5.42 -4.59 -15.11
C TYR A 515 5.33 -3.06 -15.12
N GLY A 516 4.23 -2.52 -14.59
CA GLY A 516 4.05 -1.07 -14.49
C GLY A 516 5.02 -0.40 -13.50
N ARG A 517 5.33 -1.07 -12.38
CA ARG A 517 6.28 -0.56 -11.38
C ARG A 517 7.67 -0.39 -11.95
N TYR A 518 8.15 -1.38 -12.73
CA TYR A 518 9.48 -1.40 -13.32
C TYR A 518 9.58 -0.76 -14.70
N TYR A 519 8.47 -0.25 -15.24
CA TYR A 519 8.37 0.30 -16.60
C TYR A 519 9.42 1.37 -16.93
N ASP A 520 9.67 2.28 -15.97
CA ASP A 520 10.59 3.42 -16.13
C ASP A 520 11.93 3.21 -15.41
N LEU A 521 12.20 1.99 -14.92
CA LEU A 521 13.43 1.72 -14.18
C LEU A 521 14.62 1.73 -15.16
N ARG A 522 15.43 2.80 -15.12
CA ARG A 522 16.58 3.00 -16.03
C ARG A 522 17.91 2.59 -15.40
N ASP A 523 18.11 2.91 -14.12
CA ASP A 523 19.42 2.83 -13.44
C ASP A 523 19.72 1.43 -12.90
N ILE A 524 19.88 0.48 -13.81
CA ILE A 524 20.37 -0.87 -13.54
C ILE A 524 21.60 -1.10 -14.44
N PRO A 525 22.76 -1.49 -13.88
CA PRO A 525 23.92 -1.89 -14.67
C PRO A 525 23.57 -2.97 -15.70
N LYS A 526 24.18 -2.89 -16.89
CA LYS A 526 23.87 -3.80 -18.02
C LYS A 526 24.18 -5.25 -17.69
N GLU A 527 25.20 -5.47 -16.86
CA GLU A 527 25.74 -6.77 -16.46
C GLU A 527 24.74 -7.63 -15.69
N ILE A 528 23.79 -6.99 -15.01
CA ILE A 528 22.81 -7.64 -14.13
C ILE A 528 21.37 -7.36 -14.57
N THR A 529 21.19 -6.66 -15.70
CA THR A 529 19.85 -6.34 -16.19
C THR A 529 19.21 -7.64 -16.70
N PRO A 530 18.04 -8.05 -16.14
CA PRO A 530 17.41 -9.28 -16.56
C PRO A 530 17.10 -9.29 -18.06
N LYS A 531 17.48 -10.37 -18.73
CA LYS A 531 17.06 -10.66 -20.10
C LYS A 531 15.73 -11.40 -20.06
N VAL A 532 14.90 -11.22 -21.09
CA VAL A 532 13.66 -11.97 -21.24
C VAL A 532 14.00 -13.46 -21.37
N PRO A 533 13.53 -14.32 -20.44
CA PRO A 533 13.69 -15.76 -20.53
C PRO A 533 12.99 -16.33 -21.78
N LYS A 534 13.48 -17.47 -22.29
CA LYS A 534 12.92 -18.12 -23.49
C LYS A 534 11.47 -18.55 -23.27
N GLU A 535 11.16 -18.95 -22.04
CA GLU A 535 9.87 -19.45 -21.57
C GLU A 535 8.76 -18.42 -21.72
N ILE A 536 9.07 -17.12 -21.57
CA ILE A 536 8.07 -16.05 -21.65
C ILE A 536 8.18 -15.20 -22.92
N ASP A 537 9.22 -15.42 -23.75
CA ASP A 537 9.45 -14.64 -24.96
C ASP A 537 8.27 -14.71 -25.95
N PRO A 538 7.59 -15.86 -26.16
CA PRO A 538 6.38 -15.93 -26.98
C PRO A 538 5.26 -15.03 -26.46
N PHE A 539 4.98 -15.07 -25.15
CA PHE A 539 3.98 -14.23 -24.49
C PHE A 539 4.30 -12.73 -24.64
N VAL A 540 5.55 -12.34 -24.39
CA VAL A 540 6.02 -10.95 -24.52
C VAL A 540 5.86 -10.44 -25.96
N LYS A 541 6.20 -11.27 -26.96
CA LYS A 541 6.06 -10.93 -28.38
C LYS A 541 4.60 -10.83 -28.80
N LYS A 542 3.78 -11.82 -28.45
CA LYS A 542 2.35 -11.87 -28.80
C LYS A 542 1.61 -10.62 -28.32
N TYR A 543 1.86 -10.20 -27.09
CA TYR A 543 1.19 -9.05 -26.48
C TYR A 543 1.95 -7.72 -26.64
N THR A 544 3.01 -7.70 -27.45
CA THR A 544 3.85 -6.51 -27.75
C THR A 544 4.40 -5.80 -26.52
N LEU A 545 4.65 -6.55 -25.44
CA LEU A 545 5.12 -6.00 -24.18
C LEU A 545 6.60 -5.59 -24.28
N ARG A 546 7.00 -4.57 -23.51
CA ARG A 546 8.40 -4.16 -23.42
C ARG A 546 9.22 -5.22 -22.71
N ARG A 547 10.31 -5.61 -23.36
CA ARG A 547 11.22 -6.67 -22.89
C ARG A 547 11.75 -6.46 -21.47
N LYS A 548 12.24 -5.26 -21.14
CA LYS A 548 12.87 -4.98 -19.83
C LYS A 548 11.89 -5.13 -18.66
N PRO A 549 10.74 -4.42 -18.60
CA PRO A 549 9.77 -4.62 -17.53
C PRO A 549 9.20 -6.04 -17.51
N SER A 550 8.96 -6.68 -18.67
CA SER A 550 8.54 -8.09 -18.68
C SER A 550 9.55 -9.03 -18.03
N ALA A 551 10.85 -8.87 -18.33
CA ALA A 551 11.90 -9.68 -17.72
C ALA A 551 11.98 -9.46 -16.21
N ILE A 552 11.97 -8.20 -15.74
CA ILE A 552 12.03 -7.89 -14.31
C ILE A 552 10.79 -8.44 -13.59
N SER A 553 9.59 -8.29 -14.15
CA SER A 553 8.35 -8.82 -13.57
C SER A 553 8.33 -10.34 -13.47
N PHE A 554 8.97 -11.04 -14.41
CA PHE A 554 9.10 -12.49 -14.32
C PHE A 554 9.95 -12.92 -13.12
N TYR A 555 11.04 -12.22 -12.83
CA TYR A 555 11.90 -12.53 -11.69
C TYR A 555 11.34 -12.07 -10.34
N VAL A 556 10.15 -11.48 -10.30
CA VAL A 556 9.37 -11.33 -9.06
C VAL A 556 9.01 -12.71 -8.49
N PHE A 557 8.76 -13.69 -9.37
CA PHE A 557 8.44 -15.06 -8.98
C PHE A 557 9.72 -15.88 -8.74
N GLU A 558 9.65 -16.76 -7.74
CA GLU A 558 10.76 -17.61 -7.30
C GLU A 558 10.34 -19.08 -7.23
N GLY A 559 11.27 -19.99 -7.54
CA GLY A 559 11.04 -21.45 -7.47
C GLY A 559 9.72 -21.90 -8.11
N LYS A 560 8.87 -22.56 -7.32
CA LYS A 560 7.57 -23.08 -7.75
C LYS A 560 6.60 -22.00 -8.25
N GLU A 561 6.65 -20.77 -7.71
CA GLU A 561 5.79 -19.68 -8.20
C GLU A 561 6.13 -19.31 -9.65
N ARG A 562 7.42 -19.39 -10.01
CA ARG A 562 7.88 -19.10 -11.37
C ARG A 562 7.44 -20.19 -12.35
N GLU A 563 7.55 -21.45 -11.95
CA GLU A 563 7.04 -22.59 -12.74
C GLU A 563 5.53 -22.52 -12.93
N GLU A 564 4.79 -22.12 -11.89
CA GLU A 564 3.35 -21.92 -11.96
C GLU A 564 3.00 -20.77 -12.91
N PHE A 565 3.70 -19.63 -12.83
CA PHE A 565 3.51 -18.53 -13.76
C PHE A 565 3.70 -18.97 -15.22
N ILE A 566 4.74 -19.75 -15.52
CA ILE A 566 4.99 -20.30 -16.88
C ILE A 566 3.77 -21.11 -17.35
N LYS A 567 3.29 -22.05 -16.52
CA LYS A 567 2.10 -22.87 -16.87
C LYS A 567 0.84 -22.04 -17.07
N ILE A 568 0.69 -20.94 -16.34
CA ILE A 568 -0.48 -20.06 -16.48
C ILE A 568 -0.40 -19.30 -17.81
N ILE A 569 0.76 -18.75 -18.16
CA ILE A 569 0.91 -17.97 -19.40
C ILE A 569 0.88 -18.83 -20.67
N ASP A 570 1.04 -20.16 -20.58
CA ASP A 570 0.81 -21.05 -21.73
C ASP A 570 -0.65 -21.01 -22.23
N ASN A 571 -1.58 -20.53 -21.39
CA ASN A 571 -2.96 -20.26 -21.80
C ASN A 571 -3.14 -18.91 -22.52
N PHE A 572 -2.09 -18.09 -22.61
CA PHE A 572 -2.12 -16.74 -23.17
C PHE A 572 -1.34 -16.64 -24.47
#